data_AF-A0A2N5XR26-F1
#
_entry.id   AF-A0A2N5XR26-F1
#
_cell.length_a   1.000
_cell.length_b   1.000
_cell.length_c   1.000
_cell.angle_alpha   90.00
_cell.angle_beta   90.00
_cell.angle_gamma   90.00
#
_symmetry.space_group_name_H-M   'P 1'
#
loop_
_entity.id
_entity.type
_entity.pdbx_description
1 polymer ?
#
loop_
_entity_poly.entity_id
_entity_poly.type
_entity_poly.pdbx_seq_one_letter_code
_entity_poly.pdbx_strand_id
1 'polypeptide(L)'
;MKLRTNIYALCALVFLMDFFAYQTNSALAADCLSSQETRQAIEAGKAKHLSAIKAAAGKVVRGDVINVKLCQGEAGLVYQLVTLSRQGAVSRLSLDARSGKLLSKGGR
;
A
#
# COMPACT_ATOMS: atom_id res chain seq x y z
N MET A 1 55.55 -20.52 -7.57
CA MET A 1 54.77 -20.23 -6.34
C MET A 1 54.30 -18.75 -6.29
N LYS A 2 53.74 -18.21 -7.39
CA LYS A 2 53.22 -16.82 -7.50
C LYS A 2 51.77 -16.73 -8.02
N LEU A 3 51.11 -17.88 -8.25
CA LEU A 3 49.78 -17.94 -8.86
C LEU A 3 48.63 -17.92 -7.83
N ARG A 4 48.92 -18.17 -6.55
CA ARG A 4 47.90 -18.24 -5.48
C ARG A 4 47.47 -16.86 -5.00
N THR A 5 48.37 -15.89 -4.99
CA THR A 5 48.10 -14.52 -4.49
C THR A 5 47.17 -13.72 -5.41
N ASN A 6 47.19 -14.02 -6.72
CA ASN A 6 46.42 -13.28 -7.73
C ASN A 6 44.94 -13.71 -7.81
N ILE A 7 44.61 -14.93 -7.36
CA ILE A 7 43.24 -15.45 -7.28
C ILE A 7 42.46 -14.79 -6.14
N TYR A 8 43.10 -14.54 -4.99
CA TYR A 8 42.44 -13.87 -3.86
C TYR A 8 42.12 -12.39 -4.16
N ALA A 9 42.98 -11.71 -4.94
CA ALA A 9 42.75 -10.33 -5.37
C ALA A 9 41.58 -10.20 -6.35
N LEU A 10 41.41 -11.17 -7.26
CA LEU A 10 40.29 -11.23 -8.20
C LEU A 10 38.96 -11.57 -7.50
N CYS A 11 38.96 -12.47 -6.52
CA CYS A 11 37.75 -12.79 -5.75
C CYS A 11 37.27 -11.64 -4.85
N ALA A 12 38.19 -10.86 -4.28
CA ALA A 12 37.85 -9.72 -3.42
C ALA A 12 37.16 -8.57 -4.18
N LEU A 13 37.49 -8.39 -5.46
CA LEU A 13 36.94 -7.32 -6.30
C LEU A 13 35.53 -7.63 -6.81
N VAL A 14 35.22 -8.92 -7.06
CA VAL A 14 33.86 -9.37 -7.41
C VAL A 14 32.93 -9.27 -6.20
N PHE A 15 33.40 -9.67 -5.00
CA PHE A 15 32.63 -9.56 -3.76
C PHE A 15 32.26 -8.11 -3.36
N LEU A 16 33.03 -7.10 -3.78
CA LEU A 16 32.73 -5.69 -3.52
C LEU A 16 31.68 -5.10 -4.49
N MET A 17 31.48 -5.69 -5.68
CA MET A 17 30.47 -5.23 -6.64
C MET A 17 29.08 -5.85 -6.42
N ASP A 18 29.01 -7.05 -5.84
CA ASP A 18 27.73 -7.73 -5.59
C ASP A 18 26.91 -7.11 -4.43
N PHE A 19 27.52 -6.27 -3.60
CA PHE A 19 26.83 -5.69 -2.43
C PHE A 19 25.86 -4.55 -2.78
N PHE A 20 26.02 -3.90 -3.94
CA PHE A 20 25.22 -2.73 -4.32
C PHE A 20 23.89 -3.09 -5.02
N ALA A 21 23.71 -4.36 -5.41
CA ALA A 21 22.54 -4.82 -6.15
C ALA A 21 21.39 -5.32 -5.27
N TYR A 22 21.61 -5.44 -3.95
CA TYR A 22 20.51 -5.63 -2.99
C TYR A 22 19.83 -4.28 -2.72
N GLN A 23 19.30 -3.64 -3.78
CA GLN A 23 18.18 -2.73 -3.60
C GLN A 23 17.06 -3.57 -3.00
N THR A 24 16.88 -3.46 -1.68
CA THR A 24 15.71 -3.96 -0.99
C THR A 24 14.53 -3.27 -1.63
N ASN A 25 13.93 -3.95 -2.60
CA ASN A 25 12.71 -3.54 -3.25
C ASN A 25 11.60 -3.75 -2.23
N SER A 26 11.53 -2.86 -1.25
CA SER A 26 10.42 -2.76 -0.32
C SER A 26 9.24 -2.33 -1.18
N ALA A 27 8.52 -3.31 -1.74
CA ALA A 27 7.18 -3.09 -2.23
C ALA A 27 6.46 -2.32 -1.11
N LEU A 28 6.18 -1.05 -1.37
CA LEU A 28 5.56 -0.13 -0.43
C LEU A 28 4.25 -0.76 0.03
N ALA A 29 4.30 -1.54 1.11
CA ALA A 29 3.13 -1.89 1.86
C ALA A 29 2.59 -0.53 2.30
N ALA A 30 1.47 -0.11 1.70
CA ALA A 30 0.84 1.16 2.04
C ALA A 30 0.80 1.26 3.56
N ASP A 31 1.42 2.30 4.11
CA ASP A 31 1.61 2.45 5.54
C ASP A 31 0.24 2.74 6.16
N CYS A 32 -0.44 1.67 6.57
CA CYS A 32 -1.83 1.73 7.03
C CYS A 32 -1.87 2.03 8.51
N LEU A 33 -2.67 3.03 8.86
CA LEU A 33 -2.87 3.47 10.23
C LEU A 33 -3.45 2.35 11.07
N SER A 34 -3.01 2.31 12.32
CA SER A 34 -3.65 1.53 13.38
C SER A 34 -5.07 2.04 13.64
N SER A 35 -5.85 1.25 14.39
CA SER A 35 -7.19 1.65 14.83
C SER A 35 -7.18 2.93 15.67
N GLN A 36 -6.13 3.16 16.46
CA GLN A 36 -6.00 4.37 17.27
C GLN A 36 -5.73 5.60 16.40
N GLU A 37 -4.75 5.52 15.50
CA GLU A 37 -4.41 6.61 14.58
C GLU A 37 -5.58 6.92 13.65
N THR A 38 -6.32 5.89 13.22
CA THR A 38 -7.54 6.07 12.41
C THR A 38 -8.58 6.91 13.15
N ARG A 39 -8.84 6.61 14.43
CA ARG A 39 -9.77 7.40 15.25
C ARG A 39 -9.30 8.84 15.41
N GLN A 40 -8.01 9.03 15.73
CA GLN A 40 -7.42 10.35 15.86
C GLN A 40 -7.50 11.15 14.55
N ALA A 41 -7.29 10.51 13.40
CA ALA A 41 -7.40 11.16 12.09
C ALA A 41 -8.84 11.60 11.79
N ILE A 42 -9.84 10.82 12.22
CA ILE A 42 -11.26 11.18 12.09
C ILE A 42 -11.61 12.35 13.02
N GLU A 43 -11.21 12.27 14.29
CA GLU A 43 -11.43 13.33 15.29
C GLU A 43 -10.76 14.65 14.90
N ALA A 44 -9.56 14.58 14.30
CA ALA A 44 -8.85 15.74 13.78
C ALA A 44 -9.41 16.27 12.43
N GLY A 45 -10.49 15.70 11.90
CA GLY A 45 -11.08 16.10 10.62
C GLY A 45 -10.23 15.80 9.38
N LYS A 46 -9.21 14.95 9.53
CA LYS A 46 -8.31 14.52 8.43
C LYS A 46 -8.90 13.35 7.64
N ALA A 47 -9.90 12.65 8.18
CA ALA A 47 -10.61 11.57 7.52
C ALA A 47 -12.10 11.60 7.85
N LYS A 48 -12.95 11.21 6.89
CA LYS A 48 -14.38 11.00 7.11
C LYS A 48 -14.64 9.70 7.86
N HIS A 49 -15.76 9.65 8.58
CA HIS A 49 -16.23 8.41 9.20
C HIS A 49 -16.43 7.29 8.17
N LEU A 50 -16.20 6.06 8.63
CA LEU A 50 -16.29 4.86 7.80
C LEU A 50 -17.67 4.71 7.12
N SER A 51 -18.76 5.12 7.78
CA SER A 51 -20.11 5.08 7.21
C SER A 51 -20.23 5.94 5.94
N ALA A 52 -19.70 7.16 5.97
CA ALA A 52 -19.71 8.08 4.83
C ALA A 52 -18.87 7.53 3.67
N ILE A 53 -17.73 6.91 3.98
CA ILE A 53 -16.84 6.30 2.97
C ILE A 53 -17.49 5.07 2.34
N LYS A 54 -18.15 4.20 3.13
CA LYS A 54 -18.92 3.06 2.61
C LYS A 54 -20.05 3.53 1.70
N ALA A 55 -20.77 4.59 2.09
CA ALA A 55 -21.81 5.18 1.25
C ALA A 55 -21.25 5.75 -0.07
N ALA A 56 -20.08 6.40 -0.03
CA ALA A 56 -19.41 6.88 -1.25
C ALA A 56 -18.96 5.71 -2.15
N ALA A 57 -18.39 4.65 -1.58
CA ALA A 57 -17.98 3.47 -2.32
C ALA A 57 -19.16 2.73 -2.99
N GLY A 58 -20.29 2.60 -2.30
CA GLY A 58 -21.50 1.96 -2.84
C GLY A 58 -22.12 2.69 -4.03
N LYS A 59 -21.79 3.97 -4.25
CA LYS A 59 -22.18 4.70 -5.46
C LYS A 59 -21.34 4.33 -6.68
N VAL A 60 -20.14 3.78 -6.46
CA VAL A 60 -19.15 3.49 -7.52
C VAL A 60 -19.11 2.01 -7.86
N VAL A 61 -19.27 1.15 -6.86
CA VAL A 61 -19.23 -0.31 -7.05
C VAL A 61 -20.48 -0.98 -6.50
N ARG A 62 -20.86 -2.08 -7.15
CA ARG A 62 -21.89 -2.99 -6.66
C ARG A 62 -21.18 -4.15 -5.95
N GLY A 63 -21.50 -4.36 -4.68
CA GLY A 63 -20.89 -5.41 -3.86
C GLY A 63 -20.74 -4.99 -2.41
N ASP A 64 -20.34 -5.94 -1.58
CA ASP A 64 -20.18 -5.74 -0.15
C ASP A 64 -18.74 -5.32 0.16
N VAL A 65 -18.56 -4.31 1.00
CA VAL A 65 -17.24 -3.89 1.48
C VAL A 65 -16.81 -4.86 2.59
N ILE A 66 -15.84 -5.72 2.28
CA ILE A 66 -15.37 -6.78 3.17
C ILE A 66 -14.11 -6.40 3.97
N ASN A 67 -13.37 -5.39 3.52
CA ASN A 67 -12.21 -4.87 4.25
C ASN A 67 -12.05 -3.38 4.00
N VAL A 68 -11.65 -2.63 5.04
CA VAL A 68 -11.35 -1.21 4.94
C VAL A 68 -10.14 -0.89 5.80
N LYS A 69 -9.17 -0.18 5.21
CA LYS A 69 -8.01 0.37 5.90
C LYS A 69 -7.87 1.85 5.56
N LEU A 70 -7.38 2.64 6.51
CA LEU A 70 -6.94 4.01 6.27
C LEU A 70 -5.42 3.99 6.17
N CYS A 71 -4.85 4.47 5.08
CA CYS A 71 -3.42 4.37 4.85
C CYS A 71 -2.85 5.69 4.36
N GLN A 72 -1.55 5.89 4.59
CA GLN A 72 -0.81 6.99 4.00
C GLN A 72 -0.69 6.74 2.49
N GLY A 73 -1.14 7.71 1.70
CA GLY A 73 -0.92 7.78 0.25
C GLY A 73 -0.04 8.97 -0.11
N GLU A 74 0.30 9.08 -1.40
CA GLU A 74 1.21 10.12 -1.90
C GLU A 74 0.69 11.54 -1.65
N ALA A 75 -0.62 11.75 -1.80
CA ALA A 75 -1.28 13.06 -1.63
C ALA A 75 -1.96 13.25 -0.26
N GLY A 76 -1.76 12.33 0.68
CA GLY A 76 -2.41 12.34 1.99
C GLY A 76 -3.10 11.02 2.35
N LEU A 77 -4.02 11.06 3.30
CA LEU A 77 -4.71 9.86 3.77
C LEU A 77 -5.70 9.32 2.74
N VAL A 78 -5.66 8.01 2.52
CA VAL A 78 -6.49 7.29 1.55
C VAL A 78 -7.13 6.08 2.22
N TYR A 79 -8.43 5.90 2.00
CA TYR A 79 -9.12 4.68 2.34
C TYR A 79 -8.90 3.62 1.26
N GLN A 80 -8.33 2.48 1.65
CA GLN A 80 -8.25 1.29 0.83
C GLN A 80 -9.38 0.34 1.20
N LEU A 81 -10.30 0.11 0.26
CA LEU A 81 -11.43 -0.80 0.43
C LEU A 81 -11.22 -2.04 -0.41
N VAL A 82 -11.66 -3.17 0.11
CA VAL A 82 -11.84 -4.41 -0.65
C VAL A 82 -13.32 -4.71 -0.71
N THR A 83 -13.82 -4.95 -1.91
CA THR A 83 -15.24 -5.24 -2.16
C THR A 83 -15.40 -6.57 -2.85
N LEU A 84 -16.41 -7.33 -2.43
CA LEU A 84 -16.81 -8.60 -3.00
C LEU A 84 -18.12 -8.43 -3.76
N SER A 85 -18.12 -8.69 -5.06
CA SER A 85 -19.34 -8.70 -5.86
C SER A 85 -20.18 -9.95 -5.56
N ARG A 86 -21.46 -9.92 -5.94
CA ARG A 86 -22.35 -11.10 -5.86
C ARG A 86 -21.86 -12.30 -6.69
N GLN A 87 -20.99 -12.06 -7.67
CA GLN A 87 -20.40 -13.08 -8.55
C GLN A 87 -19.05 -13.60 -8.01
N GLY A 88 -18.60 -13.13 -6.84
CA GLY A 88 -17.33 -13.55 -6.24
C GLY A 88 -16.11 -12.74 -6.69
N ALA A 89 -16.27 -11.79 -7.62
CA ALA A 89 -15.17 -10.92 -8.04
C ALA A 89 -14.74 -9.97 -6.91
N VAL A 90 -13.42 -9.86 -6.71
CA VAL A 90 -12.80 -9.00 -5.70
C VAL A 90 -12.25 -7.75 -6.36
N SER A 91 -12.69 -6.59 -5.89
CA SER A 91 -12.15 -5.30 -6.33
C SER A 91 -11.52 -4.56 -5.16
N ARG A 92 -10.46 -3.80 -5.45
CA ARG A 92 -9.80 -2.87 -4.55
C ARG A 92 -10.11 -1.44 -4.97
N LEU A 93 -10.47 -0.60 -4.02
CA LEU A 93 -10.78 0.81 -4.25
C LEU A 93 -9.90 1.67 -3.36
N SER A 94 -9.45 2.79 -3.89
CA SER A 94 -8.79 3.84 -3.15
C SER A 94 -9.67 5.09 -3.19
N LEU A 95 -10.06 5.59 -2.02
CA LEU A 95 -10.86 6.81 -1.88
C LEU A 95 -10.10 7.83 -1.03
N ASP A 96 -10.11 9.09 -1.42
CA ASP A 96 -9.54 10.18 -0.63
C ASP A 96 -10.25 10.27 0.74
N ALA A 97 -9.48 10.35 1.82
CA ALA A 97 -10.05 10.26 3.17
C ALA A 97 -10.91 11.47 3.55
N ARG A 98 -10.63 12.66 3.01
CA ARG A 98 -11.36 13.90 3.37
C ARG A 98 -12.62 14.09 2.54
N SER A 99 -12.54 13.86 1.25
CA SER A 99 -13.65 14.08 0.31
C SER A 99 -14.50 12.83 0.13
N GLY A 100 -13.93 11.63 0.23
CA GLY A 100 -14.56 10.38 -0.18
C GLY A 100 -14.58 10.19 -1.69
N LYS A 101 -13.80 10.98 -2.45
CA LYS A 101 -13.69 10.84 -3.91
C LYS A 101 -12.92 9.58 -4.26
N LEU A 102 -13.38 8.84 -5.27
CA LEU A 102 -12.62 7.73 -5.84
C LEU A 102 -11.33 8.24 -6.48
N LEU A 103 -10.20 7.68 -6.05
CA LEU A 103 -8.88 7.93 -6.62
C LEU A 103 -8.47 6.84 -7.60
N SER A 104 -8.70 5.58 -7.22
CA SER A 104 -8.37 4.43 -8.05
C SER A 104 -9.33 3.27 -7.81
N LYS A 105 -9.51 2.46 -8.84
CA LYS A 105 -10.25 1.20 -8.81
C LYS A 105 -9.42 0.15 -9.53
N GLY A 106 -9.02 -0.87 -8.78
CA GLY A 106 -8.36 -2.07 -9.31
C GLY A 106 -9.24 -3.29 -9.08
N GLY A 107 -9.17 -4.27 -9.96
CA GLY A 107 -9.92 -5.52 -9.84
C GLY A 107 -9.49 -6.44 -10.97
N ARG A 108 -9.51 -7.75 -10.71
CA ARG A 108 -9.36 -8.78 -11.74
C ARG A 108 -10.71 -9.44 -11.94
#